data_AF-A0A3C0X0R6-F1
#
_entry.id   AF-A0A3C0X0R6-F1
#
_cell.length_a   1.000
_cell.length_b   1.000
_cell.length_c   1.000
_cell.angle_alpha   90.00
_cell.angle_beta   90.00
_cell.angle_gamma   90.00
#
_symmetry.space_group_name_H-M   'P 1'
#
loop_
_entity.id
_entity.type
_entity.pdbx_description
1 polymer ?
#
loop_
_entity_poly.entity_id
_entity_poly.type
_entity_poly.pdbx_seq_one_letter_code
_entity_poly.pdbx_strand_id
1 'polypeptide(L)' 'METLEILKIAANALNEKKAKELSAVKVDELTVIAEYFLMCTATSSTHVRALADEAEEKLGEAGVQPHHIEGKTT' A
#
# COMPACT_ATOMS: atom_id res chain seq x y z
N MET A 1 -16.18 -1.01 0.09
CA MET A 1 -15.27 -0.19 0.90
C MET A 1 -14.88 0.99 0.03
N GLU A 2 -14.89 2.21 0.56
CA GLU A 2 -14.52 3.40 -0.22
C GLU A 2 -13.00 3.40 -0.48
N THR A 3 -12.56 3.89 -1.64
CA THR A 3 -11.13 3.91 -2.01
C THR A 3 -10.26 4.68 -1.03
N LEU A 4 -10.81 5.75 -0.45
CA LEU A 4 -10.13 6.54 0.59
C LEU A 4 -9.92 5.76 1.90
N GLU A 5 -10.81 4.81 2.22
CA GLU A 5 -10.66 3.95 3.41
C GLU A 5 -9.55 2.93 3.19
N ILE A 6 -9.52 2.30 2.01
CA ILE A 6 -8.45 1.38 1.59
C ILE A 6 -7.10 2.07 1.66
N LEU A 7 -7.02 3.30 1.12
CA LEU A 7 -5.80 4.12 1.17
C LEU A 7 -5.35 4.38 2.61
N LYS A 8 -6.28 4.73 3.51
CA LYS A 8 -5.95 5.00 4.92
C LYS A 8 -5.46 3.75 5.64
N ILE A 9 -6.09 2.61 5.41
CA ILE A 9 -5.67 1.34 6.04
C ILE A 9 -4.25 0.99 5.57
N ALA A 10 -3.99 1.03 4.27
CA ALA A 10 -2.66 0.78 3.72
C ALA A 10 -1.63 1.80 4.23
N ALA A 11 -1.95 3.09 4.24
CA ALA A 11 -1.06 4.13 4.73
C ALA A 11 -0.71 3.97 6.22
N ASN A 12 -1.70 3.62 7.04
CA ASN A 12 -1.48 3.34 8.46
C ASN A 12 -0.59 2.11 8.66
N ALA A 13 -0.86 1.01 7.95
CA ALA A 13 -0.05 -0.20 7.98
C ALA A 13 1.42 0.08 7.64
N LEU A 14 1.67 0.82 6.56
CA LEU A 14 3.01 1.21 6.15
C LEU A 14 3.69 2.14 7.19
N ASN A 15 2.94 3.08 7.76
CA ASN A 15 3.45 3.99 8.78
C ASN A 15 3.81 3.27 10.09
N GLU A 16 3.03 2.28 10.52
CA GLU A 16 3.30 1.45 11.70
C GLU A 16 4.61 0.68 11.58
N LYS A 17 4.95 0.22 10.37
CA LYS A 17 6.25 -0.40 10.05
C LYS A 17 7.38 0.60 9.78
N LYS A 18 7.14 1.90 9.97
CA LYS A 18 8.14 2.98 9.79
C LYS A 18 8.60 3.15 8.35
N ALA A 19 7.69 3.03 7.39
CA ALA A 19 7.92 3.45 6.01
C ALA A 19 8.43 4.90 5.95
N LYS A 20 9.32 5.19 5.01
CA LYS A 20 9.84 6.53 4.76
C LYS A 20 9.12 7.16 3.57
N GLU A 21 9.09 8.49 3.54
CA GLU A 21 8.56 9.25 2.39
C GLU A 21 7.16 8.79 1.92
N LEU A 22 6.30 8.45 2.87
CA LEU A 22 4.94 8.00 2.59
C LEU A 22 4.15 9.14 1.93
N SER A 23 3.70 8.90 0.70
CA SER A 23 2.97 9.89 -0.09
C SER A 23 1.86 9.23 -0.89
N ALA A 24 0.73 9.92 -1.02
CA ALA A 24 -0.40 9.49 -1.82
C ALA A 24 -0.65 10.50 -2.94
N VAL A 25 -0.85 10.01 -4.16
CA VAL A 25 -1.14 10.82 -5.34
C VAL A 25 -2.50 10.40 -5.89
N LYS A 26 -3.40 11.36 -6.05
CA LYS A 26 -4.71 11.15 -6.66
C LYS A 26 -4.56 11.18 -8.19
N VAL A 27 -5.06 10.16 -8.88
CA VAL A 27 -4.85 9.93 -10.33
C VAL A 27 -6.13 9.57 -11.09
N ASP A 28 -7.30 9.68 -10.47
CA ASP A 28 -8.62 9.46 -11.06
C ASP A 28 -8.88 10.30 -12.33
N GLU A 29 -8.33 11.51 -12.41
CA GLU A 29 -8.43 12.37 -13.60
C GLU A 29 -7.48 11.95 -14.74
N LEU A 30 -6.48 11.12 -14.46
CA LEU A 30 -5.43 10.73 -15.41
C LEU A 30 -5.64 9.32 -15.96
N THR A 31 -6.28 8.42 -15.20
CA THR A 31 -6.47 7.03 -15.59
C THR A 31 -7.75 6.44 -14.99
N VAL A 32 -8.37 5.52 -15.72
CA VAL A 32 -9.54 4.75 -15.26
C VAL A 32 -9.14 3.49 -14.47
N ILE A 33 -7.84 3.21 -14.35
CA ILE A 33 -7.33 1.97 -13.74
C ILE A 33 -7.28 2.07 -12.21
N ALA A 34 -6.96 3.25 -11.68
CA ALA A 34 -6.80 3.49 -10.24
C ALA A 34 -7.20 4.92 -9.89
N GLU A 35 -7.63 5.13 -8.64
CA GLU A 35 -7.96 6.47 -8.13
C GLU A 35 -6.80 7.10 -7.34
N TYR A 36 -5.99 6.26 -6.67
CA TYR A 36 -4.86 6.70 -5.86
C TYR A 36 -3.65 5.79 -6.06
N PHE A 37 -2.46 6.40 -6.08
CA PHE A 37 -1.19 5.71 -5.85
C PHE A 37 -0.66 6.04 -4.47
N LEU A 38 -0.30 5.02 -3.71
CA LEU A 38 0.39 5.14 -2.43
C LEU A 38 1.82 4.66 -2.63
N MET A 39 2.78 5.52 -2.31
CA MET A 39 4.21 5.25 -2.47
C MET A 39 4.92 5.43 -1.14
N CYS A 40 5.93 4.61 -0.89
CA CYS A 40 6.81 4.77 0.24
C CYS A 40 8.21 4.20 -0.06
N THR A 41 9.18 4.63 0.74
CA THR A 41 10.56 4.19 0.68
C THR A 41 10.85 3.25 1.85
N ALA A 42 11.45 2.10 1.55
CA ALA A 42 11.99 1.18 2.54
C ALA A 42 13.52 1.30 2.59
N THR A 43 14.12 0.85 3.70
CA THR A 43 15.57 0.99 3.94
C THR A 43 16.37 -0.26 3.59
N SER A 44 15.71 -1.39 3.35
CA SER A 44 16.34 -2.68 2.99
C SER A 44 15.30 -3.62 2.38
N SER A 45 15.73 -4.69 1.72
CA SER A 45 14.82 -5.71 1.17
C SER A 45 13.96 -6.38 2.24
N THR A 46 14.50 -6.65 3.43
CA THR A 46 13.72 -7.15 4.56
C THR A 46 12.64 -6.15 4.99
N HIS A 47 12.95 -4.85 4.98
CA HIS A 47 11.98 -3.81 5.29
C HIS A 47 10.90 -3.71 4.21
N VAL A 48 11.26 -3.85 2.91
CA VAL A 48 10.27 -3.92 1.82
C VAL A 48 9.29 -5.06 2.05
N ARG A 49 9.78 -6.27 2.34
CA ARG A 49 8.91 -7.44 2.58
C ARG A 49 8.01 -7.25 3.80
N ALA A 50 8.55 -6.74 4.89
CA ALA A 50 7.76 -6.45 6.09
C ALA A 50 6.66 -5.40 5.86
N LEU A 51 6.91 -4.41 4.98
CA LEU A 51 5.91 -3.42 4.59
C LEU A 51 4.82 -4.03 3.71
N ALA A 52 5.21 -4.82 2.72
CA ALA A 52 4.27 -5.50 1.82
C ALA A 52 3.37 -6.47 2.59
N ASP A 53 3.96 -7.32 3.45
CA ASP A 53 3.22 -8.29 4.25
C ASP A 53 2.24 -7.61 5.22
N GLU A 54 2.64 -6.51 5.87
CA GLU A 54 1.74 -5.77 6.78
C GLU A 54 0.58 -5.11 6.01
N ALA A 55 0.85 -4.51 4.85
CA ALA A 55 -0.20 -3.94 4.02
C ALA A 55 -1.19 -5.00 3.54
N GLU A 56 -0.70 -6.17 3.10
CA GLU A 56 -1.51 -7.31 2.71
C GLU A 56 -2.36 -7.84 3.89
N GLU A 57 -1.78 -7.96 5.08
CA GLU A 57 -2.47 -8.44 6.28
C GLU A 57 -3.59 -7.48 6.68
N LYS A 58 -3.29 -6.18 6.85
CA LYS A 58 -4.27 -5.17 7.32
C LYS A 58 -5.40 -4.96 6.31
N LEU A 59 -5.10 -4.99 5.02
CA LEU A 59 -6.12 -4.93 3.98
C LEU A 59 -6.94 -6.23 3.94
N GLY A 60 -6.30 -7.39 4.13
CA GLY A 60 -6.97 -8.68 4.18
C GLY A 60 -7.95 -8.79 5.35
N GLU A 61 -7.57 -8.32 6.54
CA GLU A 61 -8.45 -8.19 7.72
C GLU A 61 -9.68 -7.32 7.43
N ALA A 62 -9.51 -6.29 6.60
CA ALA A 62 -10.58 -5.40 6.13
C ALA A 62 -11.42 -6.00 4.97
N GLY A 63 -11.13 -7.23 4.55
CA GLY A 63 -11.83 -7.91 3.45
C GLY A 63 -11.38 -7.47 2.05
N VAL A 64 -10.26 -6.75 1.94
CA VAL A 64 -9.69 -6.27 0.68
C VAL A 64 -8.52 -7.17 0.29
N GLN A 65 -8.68 -7.90 -0.82
CA GLN A 65 -7.63 -8.77 -1.33
C GLN A 65 -6.92 -8.12 -2.52
N PRO A 66 -5.59 -8.25 -2.64
CA PRO A 66 -4.87 -7.74 -3.80
C PRO A 66 -5.27 -8.51 -5.05
N HIS A 67 -5.52 -7.80 -6.15
CA HIS A 67 -5.74 -8.43 -7.46
C HIS A 67 -4.44 -9.09 -7.97
N HIS A 68 -3.29 -8.42 -7.77
CA HIS A 68 -1.99 -8.92 -8.16
C HIS A 68 -0.90 -8.32 -7.26
N ILE A 69 0.21 -9.04 -7.07
CA ILE A 69 1.38 -8.59 -6.30
C ILE A 69 2.62 -8.81 -7.15
N GLU A 70 3.42 -7.75 -7.34
CA GLU A 70 4.67 -7.80 -8.08
C GLU A 70 5.87 -7.47 -7.17
N GLY A 71 7.05 -7.97 -7.53
CA GLY A 71 8.31 -7.59 -6.87
C GLY A 71 8.57 -8.19 -5.48
N LYS A 72 7.65 -8.98 -4.91
CA LYS A 72 7.75 -9.53 -3.53
C LYS A 72 9.01 -10.38 -3.27
N THR A 73 9.53 -11.06 -4.29
CA THR A 73 10.65 -12.03 -4.18
C THR A 73 11.99 -11.48 -4.66
N THR A 74 12.00 -10.30 -5.28
CA THR A 74 13.26 -9.65 -5.72
C THR A 74 14.01 -9.05 -4.53
#